data_AF-A0A8W8IIV9-F1
#
_entry.id   AF-A0A8W8IIV9-F1
#
_cell.length_a   1.000
_cell.length_b   1.000
_cell.length_c   1.000
_cell.angle_alpha   90.00
_cell.angle_beta   90.00
_cell.angle_gamma   90.00
#
_symmetry.space_group_name_H-M   'P 1'
#
loop_
_entity.id
_entity.type
_entity.pdbx_description
1 polymer ?
#
loop_
_entity_poly.entity_id
_entity_poly.type
_entity_poly.pdbx_seq_one_letter_code
_entity_poly.pdbx_strand_id
1 'polypeptide(L)' 'DDSACWAAGGRCQYTSESCFSYRTGLCAGPANRKCCVSGSDLRCWRIGGICKNNWNSCSGGYIKGLCGGGLSRQCCA' A
#
# COMPACT_ATOMS: atom_id res chain seq x y z
N ASP A 1 -13.19 13.57 1.02
CA ASP A 1 -13.44 12.17 1.36
C ASP A 1 -12.54 11.28 0.49
N ASP A 2 -12.14 10.10 0.98
CA ASP A 2 -11.14 9.21 0.32
C ASP A 2 -11.78 8.15 -0.60
N SER A 3 -13.12 8.16 -0.76
CA SER A 3 -13.87 7.16 -1.55
C SER A 3 -13.42 7.07 -3.01
N ALA A 4 -13.04 8.18 -3.63
CA ALA A 4 -12.57 8.19 -5.02
C ALA A 4 -11.29 7.35 -5.20
N CYS A 5 -10.43 7.31 -4.18
CA CYS A 5 -9.25 6.47 -4.18
C CYS A 5 -9.59 4.99 -4.01
N TRP A 6 -10.52 4.67 -3.12
CA TRP A 6 -10.97 3.28 -2.91
C TRP A 6 -11.70 2.71 -4.14
N ALA A 7 -12.54 3.52 -4.78
CA ALA A 7 -13.22 3.15 -6.02
C ALA A 7 -12.23 2.90 -7.17
N ALA A 8 -11.06 3.57 -7.14
CA ALA A 8 -9.96 3.32 -8.07
C ALA A 8 -9.09 2.10 -7.68
N GLY A 9 -9.46 1.34 -6.64
CA GLY A 9 -8.67 0.21 -6.14
C GLY A 9 -7.36 0.64 -5.49
N GLY A 10 -7.31 1.85 -4.93
CA GLY A 10 -6.14 2.42 -4.29
C GLY A 10 -6.32 2.72 -2.80
N ARG A 11 -5.25 3.22 -2.18
CA ARG A 11 -5.26 3.74 -0.81
C ARG A 11 -4.63 5.12 -0.73
N CYS A 12 -5.27 6.02 0.00
CA CYS A 12 -4.70 7.32 0.33
C CYS A 12 -3.56 7.17 1.34
N GLN A 13 -2.35 7.53 0.91
CA GLN A 13 -1.14 7.51 1.73
C GLN A 13 -0.26 8.73 1.41
N TYR A 14 0.72 9.00 2.27
CA TYR A 14 1.69 10.06 2.02
C TYR A 14 2.62 9.68 0.86
N THR A 15 3.09 10.68 0.10
CA THR A 15 4.08 10.48 -0.98
C THR A 15 5.46 10.08 -0.47
N SER A 16 5.70 10.16 0.84
CA SER A 16 6.88 9.59 1.51
C SER A 16 6.86 8.06 1.55
N GLU A 17 5.68 7.46 1.41
CA GLU A 17 5.50 6.02 1.46
C GLU A 17 5.80 5.37 0.10
N SER A 18 6.10 4.08 0.07
CA SER A 18 6.32 3.36 -1.19
C SER A 18 5.00 3.18 -1.93
N CYS A 19 4.95 3.52 -3.22
CA CYS A 19 3.80 3.28 -4.08
C CYS A 19 4.23 3.00 -5.52
N PHE A 20 3.46 2.18 -6.24
CA PHE A 20 3.67 1.98 -7.68
C PHE A 20 3.24 3.20 -8.50
N SER A 21 2.04 3.71 -8.27
CA SER A 21 1.50 4.87 -9.00
C SER A 21 0.67 5.76 -8.10
N TYR A 22 1.06 7.03 -8.01
CA TYR A 22 0.31 8.04 -7.29
C TYR A 22 -0.63 8.80 -8.22
N ARG A 23 -1.90 8.88 -7.84
CA ARG A 23 -2.91 9.74 -8.46
C ARG A 23 -3.27 10.89 -7.54
N THR A 24 -3.28 12.09 -8.11
CA THR A 24 -3.66 13.34 -7.45
C THR A 24 -5.17 13.52 -7.46
N GLY A 25 -5.70 14.30 -6.51
CA GLY A 25 -7.12 14.69 -6.48
C GLY A 25 -8.11 13.58 -6.06
N LEU A 26 -7.62 12.38 -5.72
CA LEU A 26 -8.44 11.25 -5.28
C LEU A 26 -8.48 11.07 -3.75
N CYS A 27 -7.67 11.84 -3.03
CA CYS A 27 -7.56 11.80 -1.57
C CYS A 27 -7.87 13.17 -0.99
N ALA A 28 -8.54 13.20 0.15
CA ALA A 28 -8.70 14.42 0.93
C ALA A 28 -7.45 14.74 1.78
N GLY A 29 -7.34 16.00 2.14
CA GLY A 29 -6.28 16.52 3.00
C GLY A 29 -5.12 17.14 2.20
N PRO A 30 -3.90 17.11 2.75
CA PRO A 30 -2.77 17.88 2.22
C PRO A 30 -2.26 17.33 0.88
N ALA A 31 -1.58 18.18 0.11
CA ALA A 31 -1.10 17.87 -1.24
C ALA A 31 -0.12 16.67 -1.33
N ASN A 32 0.52 16.32 -0.20
CA ASN A 32 1.39 15.16 -0.07
C ASN A 32 0.63 13.86 0.26
N ARG A 33 -0.70 13.89 0.51
CA ARG A 33 -1.54 12.69 0.51
C ARG A 33 -2.07 12.45 -0.89
N LYS A 34 -1.62 11.36 -1.52
CA LYS A 34 -2.02 10.98 -2.87
C LYS A 34 -2.57 9.56 -2.85
N CYS A 35 -3.41 9.26 -3.83
CA CYS A 35 -3.99 7.94 -3.95
C CYS A 35 -2.98 7.00 -4.59
N CYS A 36 -2.59 5.97 -3.86
CA CYS A 36 -1.74 4.92 -4.39
C CYS A 36 -2.60 3.89 -5.13
N VAL A 37 -2.63 3.96 -6.46
CA VAL A 37 -3.45 3.10 -7.33
C VAL A 37 -2.58 1.97 -7.86
N SER A 38 -3.05 0.72 -7.76
CA SER A 38 -2.20 -0.50 -7.80
C SER A 38 -1.17 -0.49 -6.68
N GLY A 39 -1.65 -0.36 -5.43
CA GLY A 39 -0.82 -0.42 -4.23
C GLY A 39 0.10 -1.62 -4.30
N SER A 40 1.36 -1.48 -3.88
CA SER A 40 2.32 -2.58 -3.97
C SER A 40 1.75 -3.85 -3.32
N ASP A 41 0.83 -3.71 -2.34
CA ASP A 41 0.01 -4.76 -1.73
C ASP A 41 -0.68 -5.70 -2.74
N LEU A 42 -1.03 -5.25 -3.94
CA LEU A 42 -1.60 -6.09 -5.00
C LEU A 42 -0.58 -7.13 -5.48
N ARG A 43 0.72 -6.80 -5.49
CA ARG A 43 1.80 -7.76 -5.77
C ARG A 43 1.90 -8.82 -4.67
N CYS A 44 1.73 -8.42 -3.41
CA CYS A 44 1.66 -9.34 -2.28
C CYS A 44 0.43 -10.26 -2.37
N TRP A 45 -0.74 -9.68 -2.64
CA TRP A 45 -1.98 -10.44 -2.78
C TRP A 45 -1.93 -11.43 -3.95
N ARG A 46 -1.29 -11.05 -5.07
CA ARG A 46 -1.14 -11.91 -6.25
C ARG A 46 -0.32 -13.17 -6.00
N ILE A 47 0.54 -13.17 -4.99
CA ILE A 47 1.29 -14.36 -4.54
C ILE A 47 0.63 -15.06 -3.35
N GLY A 48 -0.62 -14.72 -3.02
CA GLY A 48 -1.36 -15.26 -1.87
C GLY A 48 -0.94 -14.68 -0.52
N GLY A 49 -0.12 -13.64 -0.52
CA GLY A 49 0.38 -13.01 0.69
C GLY A 49 -0.52 -11.90 1.24
N ILE A 50 -0.23 -11.49 2.48
CA ILE A 50 -0.88 -10.35 3.14
C ILE A 50 0.15 -9.31 3.56
N CYS A 51 -0.15 -8.04 3.30
CA CYS A 51 0.68 -6.92 3.76
C CYS A 51 0.43 -6.61 5.23
N LYS A 52 1.42 -6.91 6.06
CA LYS A 52 1.41 -6.61 7.50
C LYS A 52 2.78 -6.09 7.94
N ASN A 53 2.84 -5.55 9.14
CA ASN A 53 4.13 -5.12 9.68
C ASN A 53 5.01 -6.34 9.97
N ASN A 54 6.31 -6.22 9.74
CA ASN A 54 7.31 -7.29 9.92
C ASN A 54 7.45 -7.78 11.38
N TRP A 55 6.91 -7.04 12.34
CA TRP A 55 6.82 -7.42 13.75
C TRP A 55 5.53 -8.18 14.11
N ASN A 56 4.59 -8.33 13.17
CA ASN A 56 3.44 -9.20 13.37
C ASN A 56 3.83 -10.66 13.11
N SER A 57 3.04 -11.58 13.65
CA SER A 57 3.16 -13.01 13.33
C SER A 57 2.87 -13.26 11.84
N CYS A 58 3.75 -14.04 11.21
CA CYS A 58 3.64 -14.49 9.83
C CYS A 58 3.88 -15.99 9.77
N SER A 59 2.99 -16.72 9.09
CA SER A 59 3.14 -18.17 8.89
C SER A 59 4.24 -18.51 7.88
N GLY A 60 4.59 -17.57 7.01
CA GLY A 60 5.64 -17.67 5.99
C GLY A 60 6.76 -16.66 6.21
N GLY A 61 7.35 -16.19 5.10
CA GLY A 61 8.43 -15.21 5.09
C GLY A 61 7.94 -13.79 4.86
N TYR A 62 8.80 -12.82 5.18
CA TYR A 62 8.57 -11.42 4.84
C TYR A 62 9.30 -11.03 3.55
N ILE A 63 8.54 -10.59 2.55
CA ILE A 63 9.06 -10.12 1.28
C ILE A 63 8.93 -8.59 1.21
N LYS A 64 10.07 -7.94 1.08
CA LYS A 64 10.19 -6.47 0.98
C LYS A 64 9.74 -5.98 -0.40
N GLY A 65 9.23 -4.75 -0.48
CA GLY A 65 8.88 -4.10 -1.74
C GLY A 65 7.61 -4.63 -2.44
N LEU A 66 6.95 -5.62 -1.83
CA LEU A 66 5.63 -6.13 -2.26
C LEU A 66 4.46 -5.50 -1.49
N CYS A 67 4.73 -4.57 -0.58
CA CYS A 67 3.70 -3.84 0.14
C CYS A 67 3.98 -2.34 0.03
N GLY A 68 2.92 -1.57 -0.16
CA GLY A 68 2.96 -0.14 -0.07
C GLY A 68 3.03 0.29 1.39
N GLY A 69 3.61 1.46 1.60
CA GLY A 69 3.91 1.96 2.94
C GLY A 69 5.42 2.00 3.24
N GLY A 70 5.74 2.17 4.51
CA GLY A 70 7.10 2.19 5.05
C GLY A 70 7.76 0.82 5.11
N LEU A 71 9.07 0.81 5.40
CA LEU A 71 9.94 -0.38 5.41
C LEU A 71 9.46 -1.50 6.35
N SER A 72 8.65 -1.15 7.35
CA SER A 72 8.06 -2.11 8.29
C SER A 72 6.90 -2.89 7.67
N ARG A 73 6.17 -2.35 6.68
CA ARG A 73 5.10 -3.08 5.97
C ARG A 73 5.71 -3.97 4.90
N GLN A 74 5.63 -5.27 5.12
CA GLN A 74 6.19 -6.29 4.25
C GLN A 74 5.13 -7.34 3.91
N CYS A 75 5.34 -8.05 2.82
CA CYS A 75 4.41 -9.07 2.39
C CYS A 75 4.70 -10.35 3.16
N CYS A 76 3.74 -10.80 3.96
CA CYS A 76 3.78 -12.10 4.60
C CYS A 76 3.19 -13.15 3.64
N ALA A 77 4.03 -14.04 3.13
CA ALA A 77 3.66 -15.11 2.20
C ALA A 77 4.52 -16.37 2.46
#